data_AF-A0A7X9HTK0-F1
#
_entry.id   AF-A0A7X9HTK0-F1
#
_cell.length_a   1.000
_cell.length_b   1.000
_cell.length_c   1.000
_cell.angle_alpha   90.00
_cell.angle_beta   90.00
_cell.angle_gamma   90.00
#
_symmetry.space_group_name_H-M   'P 1'
#
loop_
_entity.id
_entity.type
_entity.pdbx_description
1 polymer ?
#
loop_
_entity_poly.entity_id
_entity_poly.type
_entity_poly.pdbx_seq_one_letter_code
_entity_poly.pdbx_strand_id
1 'polypeptide(L)'
;MQSERKRSKEGKKSGLLLFILLVVVILFLAYKAYLKSGNEDFVNIDIEKLISKVINKDSDETEETRIVEVKYEVKDKPCFEVYNNWIIKCTKYSVVALDRNGNEQWNISVLLDKPVLKSGKSGLLVADIGGRNVYFIKDKSIKWQKAVDGDIINADINDDGYTTVVHKVEGYRALMVLFDPDGQEIFRRYIVDTFVISSHVLSSEKQVIINSLDVSGASASSYIEFTDLLGNPFAAVVPEEGQMYPVLLFLNDGSFALLNDTTIIYYNKNREKFWENKYEKIYASGVLSGKYFIIAAKNDSSRSNLTDIFIINQNGNELEKLTIEGQVYNIFAVPRYDIAAINNKREIIFINS
;
A
#
# COMPACT_ATOMS: atom_id res chain seq x y z
N MET A 1 4.49 -67.89 58.95
CA MET A 1 3.38 -67.85 57.97
C MET A 1 2.08 -67.84 58.76
N GLN A 2 1.11 -66.92 58.65
CA GLN A 2 0.66 -65.98 57.60
C GLN A 2 0.25 -64.65 58.29
N SER A 3 0.79 -63.50 57.85
CA SER A 3 0.22 -62.46 56.95
C SER A 3 -0.92 -61.59 57.52
N GLU A 4 -0.64 -60.28 57.49
CA GLU A 4 -1.41 -59.10 57.87
C GLU A 4 -2.80 -58.95 57.24
N ARG A 5 -3.68 -58.18 57.91
CA ARG A 5 -4.79 -57.45 57.28
C ARG A 5 -4.59 -55.94 57.42
N LYS A 6 -4.38 -55.26 56.28
CA LYS A 6 -4.50 -53.80 56.10
C LYS A 6 -5.98 -53.40 56.06
N ARG A 7 -6.32 -52.27 56.70
CA ARG A 7 -7.60 -51.56 56.54
C ARG A 7 -7.36 -50.30 55.71
N SER A 8 -8.22 -50.08 54.72
CA SER A 8 -8.20 -48.98 53.75
C SER A 8 -8.58 -47.63 54.37
N LYS A 9 -8.03 -46.55 53.80
CA LYS A 9 -8.58 -45.19 53.89
C LYS A 9 -8.73 -44.65 52.46
N GLU A 10 -9.96 -44.67 51.96
CA GLU A 10 -10.39 -43.78 50.88
C GLU A 10 -10.67 -42.38 51.45
N GLY A 11 -10.40 -41.34 50.67
CA GLY A 11 -10.96 -40.02 50.93
C GLY A 11 -10.23 -38.85 50.27
N LYS A 12 -11.01 -38.03 49.55
CA LYS A 12 -10.79 -36.60 49.23
C LYS A 12 -9.76 -36.22 48.15
N LYS A 13 -9.87 -36.76 46.92
CA LYS A 13 -9.25 -36.13 45.73
C LYS A 13 -10.22 -35.78 44.58
N SER A 14 -11.48 -36.25 44.60
CA SER A 14 -12.42 -35.98 43.50
C SER A 14 -13.02 -34.58 43.51
N GLY A 15 -13.26 -33.97 44.68
CA GLY A 15 -13.83 -32.62 44.77
C GLY A 15 -12.87 -31.50 44.35
N LEU A 16 -11.57 -31.68 44.58
CA LEU A 16 -10.56 -30.69 44.19
C LEU A 16 -10.36 -30.66 42.67
N LEU A 17 -10.40 -31.82 42.01
CA LEU A 17 -10.32 -31.91 40.54
C LEU A 17 -11.53 -31.24 39.87
N LEU A 18 -12.74 -31.46 40.41
CA LEU A 18 -13.96 -30.82 39.92
C LEU A 18 -13.94 -29.30 40.12
N PHE A 19 -13.40 -28.81 41.24
CA PHE A 19 -13.23 -27.39 41.50
C PHE A 19 -12.20 -26.74 40.55
N ILE A 20 -11.07 -27.39 40.31
CA ILE A 20 -10.05 -26.91 39.35
C ILE A 20 -10.63 -26.86 37.94
N LEU A 21 -11.39 -27.89 37.53
CA LEU A 21 -12.05 -27.92 36.22
C LEU A 21 -13.04 -26.75 36.07
N LEU A 22 -13.82 -26.46 37.11
CA LEU A 22 -14.77 -25.35 37.10
C LEU A 22 -14.07 -23.98 36.96
N VAL A 23 -12.95 -23.78 37.67
CA VAL A 23 -12.15 -22.55 37.57
C VAL A 23 -11.57 -22.37 36.17
N VAL A 24 -11.08 -23.45 35.54
CA VAL A 24 -10.56 -23.41 34.15
C VAL A 24 -11.67 -23.03 33.16
N VAL A 25 -12.88 -23.56 33.33
CA VAL A 25 -14.04 -23.21 32.48
C VAL A 25 -14.43 -21.75 32.66
N ILE A 26 -14.44 -21.24 33.89
CA ILE A 26 -14.74 -19.82 34.18
C ILE A 26 -13.70 -18.90 33.55
N LEU A 27 -12.40 -19.21 33.68
CA LEU A 27 -11.32 -18.45 33.05
C LEU A 27 -11.41 -18.48 31.52
N PHE A 28 -11.78 -19.62 30.93
CA PHE A 28 -11.98 -19.75 29.49
C PHE A 28 -13.17 -18.94 28.98
N LEU A 29 -14.28 -18.91 29.73
CA LEU A 29 -15.45 -18.09 29.41
C LEU A 29 -15.17 -16.60 29.59
N ALA A 30 -14.42 -16.21 30.63
CA ALA A 30 -13.97 -14.84 30.83
C ALA A 30 -13.01 -14.39 29.72
N TYR A 31 -12.10 -15.26 29.28
CA TYR A 31 -11.22 -15.01 28.14
C TYR A 31 -12.00 -14.85 26.83
N LYS A 32 -12.99 -15.71 26.57
CA LYS A 32 -13.88 -15.56 25.41
C LYS A 32 -14.73 -14.29 25.48
N ALA A 33 -15.21 -13.90 26.65
CA ALA A 33 -15.95 -12.66 26.85
C ALA A 33 -15.06 -11.43 26.68
N TYR A 34 -13.80 -11.50 27.14
CA TYR A 34 -12.77 -10.48 26.91
C TYR A 34 -12.47 -10.31 25.43
N LEU A 35 -12.23 -11.40 24.69
CA LEU A 35 -12.05 -11.37 23.24
C LEU A 35 -13.29 -10.84 22.50
N LYS A 36 -14.49 -11.10 23.02
CA LYS A 36 -15.75 -10.60 22.44
C LYS A 36 -16.07 -9.15 22.84
N SER A 37 -15.42 -8.62 23.89
CA SER A 37 -15.59 -7.26 24.41
C SER A 37 -14.52 -6.29 23.90
N GLY A 38 -13.42 -6.80 23.35
CA GLY A 38 -12.42 -6.03 22.62
C GLY A 38 -12.88 -5.83 21.18
N ASN A 39 -13.49 -4.68 20.91
CA ASN A 39 -13.62 -4.17 19.57
C ASN A 39 -12.22 -3.72 19.14
N GLU A 40 -11.47 -4.60 18.48
CA GLU A 40 -10.33 -4.30 17.59
C GLU A 40 -9.72 -5.63 17.13
N ASP A 41 -9.90 -5.93 15.84
CA ASP A 41 -9.19 -6.97 15.11
C ASP A 41 -7.69 -6.65 15.07
N PHE A 42 -6.97 -6.96 16.15
CA PHE A 42 -5.54 -7.20 16.08
C PHE A 42 -5.34 -8.61 15.53
N VAL A 43 -5.32 -8.72 14.20
CA VAL A 43 -4.57 -9.80 13.56
C VAL A 43 -3.12 -9.57 13.99
N ASN A 44 -2.67 -10.32 14.99
CA ASN A 44 -1.27 -10.45 15.31
C ASN A 44 -0.68 -11.28 14.17
N ILE A 45 -0.20 -10.59 13.14
CA ILE A 45 0.39 -11.25 11.99
C ILE A 45 1.81 -11.65 12.37
N ASP A 46 2.07 -12.94 12.34
CA ASP A 46 3.35 -13.55 12.72
C ASP A 46 4.30 -13.46 11.51
N ILE A 47 4.79 -12.25 11.24
CA ILE A 47 5.59 -11.87 10.07
C ILE A 47 6.80 -12.82 9.88
N GLU A 48 7.43 -13.21 10.99
CA GLU A 48 8.57 -14.16 11.01
C GLU A 48 8.18 -15.55 10.45
N LYS A 49 6.97 -16.05 10.72
CA LYS A 49 6.50 -17.35 10.18
C LYS A 49 6.18 -17.31 8.70
N LEU A 50 5.77 -16.16 8.21
CA LEU A 50 5.29 -16.02 6.84
C LEU A 50 6.46 -15.81 5.86
N ILE A 51 7.48 -15.06 6.27
CA ILE A 51 8.72 -14.93 5.51
C ILE A 51 9.62 -16.16 5.68
N SER A 52 9.62 -16.84 6.83
CA SER A 52 10.32 -18.13 6.94
C SER A 52 9.76 -19.21 6.01
N LYS A 53 8.49 -19.14 5.59
CA LYS A 53 7.98 -19.97 4.47
C LYS A 53 8.56 -19.59 3.11
N VAL A 54 8.90 -18.32 2.90
CA VAL A 54 9.54 -17.82 1.67
C VAL A 54 11.03 -18.19 1.66
N ILE A 55 11.70 -18.14 2.82
CA ILE A 55 13.13 -18.45 3.00
C ILE A 55 13.37 -19.98 3.08
N ASN A 56 12.53 -20.75 3.79
CA ASN A 56 12.66 -22.21 3.95
C ASN A 56 11.99 -23.00 2.83
N LYS A 57 12.14 -22.56 1.58
CA LYS A 57 11.59 -23.26 0.40
C LYS A 57 12.20 -24.66 0.17
N ASP A 58 13.11 -25.10 1.04
CA ASP A 58 13.80 -26.39 0.98
C ASP A 58 13.26 -27.48 1.94
N SER A 59 12.19 -27.25 2.71
CA SER A 59 11.64 -28.35 3.53
C SER A 59 10.12 -28.31 3.70
N ASP A 60 9.48 -29.26 3.03
CA ASP A 60 8.22 -29.93 3.37
C ASP A 60 6.92 -29.12 3.37
N GLU A 61 6.35 -28.97 2.18
CA GLU A 61 5.09 -29.58 1.72
C GLU A 61 4.78 -28.96 0.35
N THR A 62 5.01 -29.71 -0.74
CA THR A 62 4.75 -29.25 -2.10
C THR A 62 3.25 -29.12 -2.35
N GLU A 63 2.67 -28.01 -1.92
CA GLU A 63 1.67 -27.37 -2.78
C GLU A 63 2.39 -27.06 -4.09
N GLU A 64 2.06 -27.81 -5.16
CA GLU A 64 2.57 -27.52 -6.49
C GLU A 64 2.38 -26.03 -6.75
N THR A 65 3.49 -25.28 -6.76
CA THR A 65 3.46 -23.85 -7.04
C THR A 65 3.01 -23.71 -8.49
N ARG A 66 1.71 -23.55 -8.71
CA ARG A 66 1.15 -23.36 -10.05
C ARG A 66 1.59 -22.00 -10.54
N ILE A 67 2.59 -22.01 -11.41
CA ILE A 67 3.03 -20.82 -12.14
C ILE A 67 2.00 -20.59 -13.24
N VAL A 68 1.26 -19.49 -13.11
CA VAL A 68 0.30 -19.04 -14.12
C VAL A 68 0.96 -17.94 -14.94
N GLU A 69 1.20 -18.21 -16.22
CA GLU A 69 1.81 -17.25 -17.14
C GLU A 69 0.73 -16.37 -17.78
N VAL A 70 0.74 -15.07 -17.45
CA VAL A 70 -0.11 -14.07 -18.11
C VAL A 70 0.64 -13.48 -19.29
N LYS A 71 0.27 -13.89 -20.51
CA LYS A 71 0.88 -13.37 -21.75
C LYS A 71 0.40 -11.95 -22.06
N TYR A 72 1.34 -11.12 -22.54
CA TYR A 72 1.06 -9.77 -23.02
C TYR A 72 2.07 -9.37 -24.10
N GLU A 73 1.69 -8.41 -24.96
CA GLU A 73 2.59 -7.85 -25.95
C GLU A 73 3.38 -6.68 -25.35
N VAL A 74 4.70 -6.78 -25.33
CA VAL A 74 5.59 -5.76 -24.71
C VAL A 74 5.38 -4.37 -25.31
N LYS A 75 5.06 -4.29 -26.61
CA LYS A 75 4.79 -3.01 -27.31
C LYS A 75 3.58 -2.26 -26.76
N ASP A 76 2.62 -2.98 -26.15
CA ASP A 76 1.39 -2.40 -25.61
C ASP A 76 1.62 -1.74 -24.25
N LYS A 77 2.79 -1.99 -23.63
CA LYS A 77 3.21 -1.45 -22.34
C LYS A 77 2.08 -1.50 -21.29
N PRO A 78 1.55 -2.69 -21.00
CA PRO A 78 0.44 -2.82 -20.07
C PRO A 78 0.83 -2.37 -18.67
N CYS A 79 -0.14 -1.83 -17.93
CA CYS A 79 -0.05 -1.65 -16.49
C CYS A 79 -0.94 -2.67 -15.77
N PHE A 80 -0.56 -3.01 -14.54
CA PHE A 80 -1.22 -4.05 -13.75
C PHE A 80 -1.59 -3.53 -12.36
N GLU A 81 -2.71 -4.03 -11.84
CA GLU A 81 -3.14 -3.85 -10.45
C GLU A 81 -3.88 -5.11 -9.95
N VAL A 82 -4.18 -5.18 -8.67
CA VAL A 82 -5.01 -6.16 -8.01
C VAL A 82 -6.26 -5.48 -7.46
N TYR A 83 -7.43 -5.96 -7.87
CA TYR A 83 -8.71 -5.45 -7.40
C TYR A 83 -9.71 -6.58 -7.24
N ASN A 84 -10.36 -6.65 -6.06
CA ASN A 84 -11.33 -7.70 -5.72
C ASN A 84 -10.87 -9.13 -6.07
N ASN A 85 -9.63 -9.48 -5.69
CA ASN A 85 -8.99 -10.77 -5.98
C ASN A 85 -8.70 -11.06 -7.46
N TRP A 86 -8.86 -10.09 -8.35
CA TRP A 86 -8.47 -10.20 -9.76
C TRP A 86 -7.16 -9.49 -10.03
N ILE A 87 -6.41 -10.01 -10.99
CA ILE A 87 -5.31 -9.29 -11.63
C ILE A 87 -5.93 -8.45 -12.74
N ILE A 88 -5.80 -7.14 -12.65
CA ILE A 88 -6.27 -6.20 -13.64
C ILE A 88 -5.12 -5.87 -14.57
N LYS A 89 -5.31 -6.11 -15.86
CA LYS A 89 -4.40 -5.72 -16.94
C LYS A 89 -5.02 -4.58 -17.72
N CYS A 90 -4.36 -3.43 -17.77
CA CYS A 90 -4.79 -2.30 -18.57
C CYS A 90 -3.80 -2.05 -19.72
N THR A 91 -4.35 -1.88 -20.92
CA THR A 91 -3.63 -1.52 -22.15
C THR A 91 -4.22 -0.24 -22.71
N LYS A 92 -3.70 0.20 -23.85
CA LYS A 92 -4.25 1.32 -24.63
C LYS A 92 -5.73 1.14 -25.02
N TYR A 93 -6.20 -0.09 -25.14
CA TYR A 93 -7.50 -0.41 -25.72
C TYR A 93 -8.47 -1.09 -24.77
N SER A 94 -7.99 -1.63 -23.65
CA SER A 94 -8.82 -2.46 -22.77
C SER A 94 -8.34 -2.48 -21.33
N VAL A 95 -9.30 -2.62 -20.42
CA VAL A 95 -9.08 -3.00 -19.02
C VAL A 95 -9.69 -4.39 -18.84
N VAL A 96 -8.85 -5.37 -18.53
CA VAL A 96 -9.21 -6.79 -18.44
C VAL A 96 -8.95 -7.29 -17.03
N ALA A 97 -9.94 -7.95 -16.43
CA ALA A 97 -9.70 -8.70 -15.20
C ALA A 97 -9.41 -10.16 -15.50
N LEU A 98 -8.40 -10.68 -14.82
CA LEU A 98 -7.98 -12.07 -14.88
C LEU A 98 -8.17 -12.70 -13.49
N ASP A 99 -8.66 -13.92 -13.45
CA ASP A 99 -8.62 -14.72 -12.22
C ASP A 99 -7.18 -15.17 -11.90
N ARG A 100 -7.01 -15.89 -10.79
CA ARG A 100 -5.71 -16.43 -10.36
C ARG A 100 -5.11 -17.44 -11.34
N ASN A 101 -5.91 -17.99 -12.26
CA ASN A 101 -5.48 -18.92 -13.30
C ASN A 101 -5.22 -18.20 -14.64
N GLY A 102 -5.29 -16.86 -14.67
CA GLY A 102 -5.07 -16.07 -15.87
C GLY A 102 -6.26 -16.05 -16.83
N ASN A 103 -7.42 -16.57 -16.43
CA ASN A 103 -8.62 -16.56 -17.26
C ASN A 103 -9.32 -15.20 -17.19
N GLU A 104 -9.68 -14.66 -18.36
CA GLU A 104 -10.48 -13.44 -18.47
C GLU A 104 -11.85 -13.58 -17.79
N GLN A 105 -12.15 -12.65 -16.90
CA GLN A 105 -13.43 -12.57 -16.17
C GLN A 105 -14.35 -11.50 -16.74
N TRP A 106 -13.78 -10.41 -17.22
CA TRP A 106 -14.46 -9.30 -17.90
C TRP A 106 -13.45 -8.41 -18.60
N ASN A 107 -13.93 -7.64 -19.57
CA ASN A 107 -13.15 -6.75 -20.41
C ASN A 107 -13.96 -5.48 -20.72
N ILE A 108 -13.33 -4.33 -20.53
CA ILE A 108 -13.89 -3.02 -20.81
C ILE A 108 -13.01 -2.32 -21.82
N SER A 109 -13.58 -1.93 -22.96
CA SER A 109 -12.86 -1.13 -23.96
C SER A 109 -12.63 0.30 -23.47
N VAL A 110 -11.40 0.77 -23.65
CA VAL A 110 -10.96 2.15 -23.36
C VAL A 110 -10.13 2.65 -24.53
N LEU A 111 -9.85 3.96 -24.58
CA LEU A 111 -8.94 4.53 -25.57
C LEU A 111 -7.94 5.47 -24.88
N LEU A 112 -6.70 4.99 -24.78
CA LEU A 112 -5.61 5.60 -24.02
C LEU A 112 -4.32 5.54 -24.86
N ASP A 113 -3.36 6.43 -24.61
CA ASP A 113 -2.00 6.31 -25.14
C ASP A 113 -1.00 5.83 -24.06
N LYS A 114 -1.10 6.35 -22.84
CA LYS A 114 -0.22 6.04 -21.71
C LYS A 114 -1.06 5.74 -20.46
N PRO A 115 -1.61 4.51 -20.37
CA PRO A 115 -2.50 4.15 -19.27
C PRO A 115 -1.78 4.13 -17.93
N VAL A 116 -2.38 4.77 -16.93
CA VAL A 116 -2.09 4.55 -15.52
C VAL A 116 -3.33 3.96 -14.85
N LEU A 117 -3.11 2.95 -14.03
CA LEU A 117 -4.14 2.19 -13.33
C LEU A 117 -3.91 2.31 -11.82
N LYS A 118 -4.97 2.66 -11.09
CA LYS A 118 -4.98 2.78 -9.63
C LYS A 118 -6.18 2.04 -9.06
N SER A 119 -6.03 1.41 -7.90
CA SER A 119 -7.13 0.69 -7.24
C SER A 119 -7.45 1.25 -5.85
N GLY A 120 -8.72 1.58 -5.65
CA GLY A 120 -9.33 1.76 -4.34
C GLY A 120 -10.21 0.57 -3.98
N LYS A 121 -10.63 0.47 -2.72
CA LYS A 121 -11.70 -0.47 -2.33
C LYS A 121 -13.00 -0.24 -3.13
N SER A 122 -13.32 1.01 -3.44
CA SER A 122 -14.53 1.42 -4.17
C SER A 122 -14.51 1.06 -5.66
N GLY A 123 -13.35 0.92 -6.29
CA GLY A 123 -13.22 0.73 -7.73
C GLY A 123 -11.82 0.97 -8.27
N LEU A 124 -11.73 1.00 -9.60
CA LEU A 124 -10.51 1.20 -10.37
C LEU A 124 -10.56 2.56 -11.07
N LEU A 125 -9.47 3.30 -11.00
CA LEU A 125 -9.27 4.50 -11.79
C LEU A 125 -8.27 4.22 -12.91
N VAL A 126 -8.63 4.61 -14.12
CA VAL A 126 -7.78 4.53 -15.31
C VAL A 126 -7.65 5.92 -15.91
N ALA A 127 -6.43 6.39 -16.10
CA ALA A 127 -6.15 7.70 -16.67
C ALA A 127 -5.14 7.61 -17.81
N ASP A 128 -5.30 8.49 -18.80
CA ASP A 128 -4.36 8.64 -19.92
C ASP A 128 -3.33 9.74 -19.61
N ILE A 129 -2.17 9.37 -19.09
CA ILE A 129 -1.14 10.37 -18.74
C ILE A 129 -0.60 11.06 -20.00
N GLY A 130 -0.68 12.39 -20.05
CA GLY A 130 -0.41 13.16 -21.26
C GLY A 130 -1.59 13.23 -22.24
N GLY A 131 -2.60 12.38 -22.06
CA GLY A 131 -3.90 12.47 -22.73
C GLY A 131 -4.91 13.20 -21.84
N ARG A 132 -6.20 12.97 -22.08
CA ARG A 132 -7.30 13.72 -21.42
C ARG A 132 -8.35 12.84 -20.77
N ASN A 133 -8.33 11.54 -21.03
CA ASN A 133 -9.40 10.64 -20.63
C ASN A 133 -9.14 10.06 -19.23
N VAL A 134 -10.18 10.03 -18.42
CA VAL A 134 -10.24 9.37 -17.11
C VAL A 134 -11.49 8.50 -17.05
N TYR A 135 -11.34 7.27 -16.58
CA TYR A 135 -12.41 6.28 -16.41
C TYR A 135 -12.41 5.79 -14.97
N PHE A 136 -13.58 5.82 -14.33
CA PHE A 136 -13.81 5.11 -13.08
C PHE A 136 -14.62 3.85 -13.36
N ILE A 137 -14.03 2.70 -13.04
CA ILE A 137 -14.59 1.38 -13.27
C ILE A 137 -15.01 0.80 -11.92
N LYS A 138 -16.27 0.39 -11.82
CA LYS A 138 -16.84 -0.27 -10.66
C LYS A 138 -17.79 -1.37 -11.11
N ASP A 139 -17.78 -2.49 -10.38
CA ASP A 139 -18.67 -3.63 -10.63
C ASP A 139 -18.67 -4.09 -12.11
N LYS A 140 -17.47 -4.17 -12.71
CA LYS A 140 -17.23 -4.62 -14.10
C LYS A 140 -17.80 -3.67 -15.18
N SER A 141 -18.09 -2.42 -14.84
CA SER A 141 -18.61 -1.42 -15.77
C SER A 141 -17.96 -0.05 -15.56
N ILE A 142 -18.01 0.82 -16.57
CA ILE A 142 -17.61 2.22 -16.42
C ILE A 142 -18.72 2.93 -15.66
N LYS A 143 -18.44 3.36 -14.43
CA LYS A 143 -19.39 4.13 -13.61
C LYS A 143 -19.48 5.56 -14.12
N TRP A 144 -18.34 6.15 -14.44
CA TRP A 144 -18.27 7.43 -15.13
C TRP A 144 -16.97 7.55 -15.94
N GLN A 145 -17.01 8.42 -16.94
CA GLN A 145 -15.87 8.81 -17.76
C GLN A 145 -15.84 10.33 -17.88
N LYS A 146 -14.63 10.91 -17.86
CA LYS A 146 -14.41 12.34 -18.06
C LYS A 146 -13.29 12.55 -19.09
N ALA A 147 -13.42 13.62 -19.85
CA ALA A 147 -12.31 14.21 -20.59
C ALA A 147 -12.00 15.56 -19.95
N VAL A 148 -10.79 15.73 -19.43
CA VAL A 148 -10.34 17.01 -18.86
C VAL A 148 -9.80 17.94 -19.95
N ASP A 149 -9.63 19.21 -19.61
CA ASP A 149 -9.35 20.27 -20.61
C ASP A 149 -7.92 20.23 -21.18
N GLY A 150 -6.98 19.56 -20.49
CA GLY A 150 -5.58 19.48 -20.90
C GLY A 150 -4.90 18.17 -20.51
N ASP A 151 -3.62 18.06 -20.84
CA ASP A 151 -2.84 16.84 -20.63
C ASP A 151 -2.80 16.46 -19.14
N ILE A 152 -3.24 15.25 -18.81
CA ILE A 152 -3.21 14.72 -17.45
C ILE A 152 -1.75 14.54 -17.02
N ILE A 153 -1.41 15.11 -15.86
CA ILE A 153 -0.12 15.00 -15.19
C ILE A 153 -0.15 13.83 -14.20
N ASN A 154 -1.23 13.74 -13.41
CA ASN A 154 -1.41 12.74 -12.37
C ASN A 154 -2.90 12.47 -12.15
N ALA A 155 -3.26 11.25 -11.75
CA ALA A 155 -4.59 10.92 -11.26
C ALA A 155 -4.48 9.83 -10.20
N ASP A 156 -5.29 9.91 -9.15
CA ASP A 156 -5.28 8.96 -8.03
C ASP A 156 -6.70 8.77 -7.47
N ILE A 157 -6.94 7.63 -6.84
CA ILE A 157 -8.23 7.27 -6.24
C ILE A 157 -8.00 6.68 -4.86
N ASN A 158 -8.84 7.05 -3.92
CA ASN A 158 -8.81 6.48 -2.58
C ASN A 158 -9.82 5.34 -2.38
N ASP A 159 -9.81 4.74 -1.20
CA ASP A 159 -10.68 3.59 -0.91
C ASP A 159 -12.17 3.87 -0.96
N ASP A 160 -12.58 5.12 -0.77
CA ASP A 160 -13.99 5.52 -0.82
C ASP A 160 -14.43 5.97 -2.24
N GLY A 161 -13.48 6.12 -3.17
CA GLY A 161 -13.74 6.45 -4.57
C GLY A 161 -13.61 7.93 -4.91
N TYR A 162 -13.17 8.76 -3.97
CA TYR A 162 -12.78 10.12 -4.28
C TYR A 162 -11.55 10.10 -5.17
N THR A 163 -11.60 10.90 -6.23
CA THR A 163 -10.60 10.89 -7.29
C THR A 163 -10.02 12.27 -7.46
N THR A 164 -8.69 12.38 -7.45
CA THR A 164 -7.99 13.59 -7.87
C THR A 164 -7.49 13.44 -9.29
N VAL A 165 -7.64 14.49 -10.10
CA VAL A 165 -7.05 14.59 -11.43
C VAL A 165 -6.31 15.91 -11.54
N VAL A 166 -5.03 15.83 -11.86
CA VAL A 166 -4.15 16.98 -12.10
C VAL A 166 -3.85 17.03 -13.58
N HIS A 167 -4.11 18.15 -14.23
CA HIS A 167 -3.85 18.32 -15.66
C HIS A 167 -3.34 19.72 -15.99
N LYS A 168 -2.76 19.88 -17.18
CA LYS A 168 -2.30 21.18 -17.68
C LYS A 168 -3.49 22.10 -17.96
N VAL A 169 -3.30 23.40 -17.78
CA VAL A 169 -4.21 24.46 -18.20
C VAL A 169 -3.39 25.70 -18.54
N GLU A 170 -3.84 26.49 -19.51
CA GLU A 170 -3.14 27.72 -19.92
C GLU A 170 -3.11 28.74 -18.77
N GLY A 171 -1.98 29.44 -18.64
CA GLY A 171 -1.79 30.49 -17.61
C GLY A 171 -1.42 29.99 -16.22
N TYR A 172 -1.41 28.67 -15.98
CA TYR A 172 -1.10 28.07 -14.68
C TYR A 172 -0.13 26.88 -14.84
N ARG A 173 0.47 26.43 -13.74
CA ARG A 173 1.33 25.24 -13.73
C ARG A 173 0.50 23.96 -13.85
N ALA A 174 -0.66 23.93 -13.20
CA ALA A 174 -1.63 22.85 -13.30
C ALA A 174 -3.03 23.30 -12.84
N LEU A 175 -4.05 22.50 -13.18
CA LEU A 175 -5.36 22.49 -12.56
C LEU A 175 -5.53 21.14 -11.85
N MET A 176 -5.85 21.16 -10.56
CA MET A 176 -6.26 19.97 -9.81
C MET A 176 -7.77 19.98 -9.63
N VAL A 177 -8.43 18.85 -9.89
CA VAL A 177 -9.87 18.67 -9.75
C VAL A 177 -10.12 17.48 -8.83
N LEU A 178 -11.01 17.66 -7.85
CA LEU A 178 -11.51 16.59 -6.98
C LEU A 178 -12.90 16.16 -7.46
N PHE A 179 -13.07 14.87 -7.71
CA PHE A 179 -14.35 14.24 -7.99
C PHE A 179 -14.83 13.39 -6.82
N ASP A 180 -16.14 13.42 -6.57
CA ASP A 180 -16.80 12.46 -5.71
C ASP A 180 -16.84 11.05 -6.36
N PRO A 181 -17.22 9.99 -5.61
CA PRO A 181 -17.36 8.65 -6.17
C PRO A 181 -18.38 8.56 -7.31
N ASP A 182 -19.28 9.55 -7.42
CA ASP A 182 -20.27 9.62 -8.46
C ASP A 182 -19.79 10.27 -9.77
N GLY A 183 -18.61 10.90 -9.75
CA GLY A 183 -18.00 11.62 -10.87
C GLY A 183 -18.46 13.08 -10.97
N GLN A 184 -19.06 13.61 -9.91
CA GLN A 184 -19.36 15.02 -9.76
C GLN A 184 -18.13 15.74 -9.23
N GLU A 185 -17.85 16.90 -9.81
CA GLU A 185 -16.78 17.75 -9.33
C GLU A 185 -17.18 18.37 -7.98
N ILE A 186 -16.30 18.22 -6.98
CA ILE A 186 -16.45 18.86 -5.67
C ILE A 186 -15.80 20.24 -5.72
N PHE A 187 -14.56 20.31 -6.21
CA PHE A 187 -13.86 21.56 -6.46
C PHE A 187 -12.76 21.40 -7.51
N ARG A 188 -12.28 22.55 -8.00
CA ARG A 188 -11.06 22.67 -8.80
C ARG A 188 -10.17 23.76 -8.24
N ARG A 189 -8.86 23.60 -8.37
CA ARG A 189 -7.85 24.56 -7.91
C ARG A 189 -6.77 24.78 -8.95
N TYR A 190 -6.59 26.04 -9.33
CA TYR A 190 -5.51 26.48 -10.18
C TYR A 190 -4.21 26.59 -9.37
N ILE A 191 -3.15 25.93 -9.84
CA ILE A 191 -1.84 25.91 -9.20
C ILE A 191 -0.92 26.87 -9.95
N VAL A 192 -0.48 27.93 -9.28
CA VAL A 192 0.29 29.03 -9.89
C VAL A 192 1.80 28.83 -9.73
N ASP A 193 2.26 28.52 -8.52
CA ASP A 193 3.67 28.68 -8.18
C ASP A 193 4.48 27.38 -8.21
N THR A 194 3.82 26.24 -8.01
CA THR A 194 4.50 24.94 -7.85
C THR A 194 4.16 23.94 -8.95
N PHE A 195 5.05 22.98 -9.20
CA PHE A 195 4.85 21.91 -10.18
C PHE A 195 4.36 20.65 -9.48
N VAL A 196 3.11 20.29 -9.70
CA VAL A 196 2.50 19.12 -9.04
C VAL A 196 3.11 17.81 -9.55
N ILE A 197 3.55 16.96 -8.62
CA ILE A 197 3.99 15.58 -8.85
C ILE A 197 2.83 14.61 -8.66
N SER A 198 2.15 14.71 -7.51
CA SER A 198 1.03 13.84 -7.18
C SER A 198 -0.01 14.53 -6.32
N SER A 199 -1.22 13.99 -6.31
CA SER A 199 -2.29 14.43 -5.42
C SER A 199 -3.06 13.23 -4.90
N HIS A 200 -3.45 13.25 -3.62
CA HIS A 200 -4.12 12.13 -2.95
C HIS A 200 -5.24 12.62 -2.06
N VAL A 201 -6.26 11.79 -1.84
CA VAL A 201 -7.37 12.08 -0.93
C VAL A 201 -7.28 11.18 0.29
N LEU A 202 -7.03 11.74 1.47
CA LEU A 202 -7.14 11.03 2.74
C LEU A 202 -8.57 11.18 3.25
N SER A 203 -9.42 10.18 2.98
CA SER A 203 -10.83 10.18 3.42
C SER A 203 -11.00 10.27 4.94
N SER A 204 -10.17 9.54 5.70
CA SER A 204 -10.23 9.51 7.16
C SER A 204 -10.10 10.90 7.77
N GLU A 205 -9.29 11.76 7.14
CA GLU A 205 -8.97 13.11 7.60
C GLU A 205 -9.68 14.20 6.79
N LYS A 206 -10.54 13.82 5.83
CA LYS A 206 -11.26 14.75 4.94
C LYS A 206 -10.36 15.83 4.35
N GLN A 207 -9.23 15.41 3.80
CA GLN A 207 -8.23 16.32 3.23
C GLN A 207 -7.69 15.81 1.90
N VAL A 208 -7.23 16.76 1.08
CA VAL A 208 -6.46 16.50 -0.13
C VAL A 208 -5.02 16.92 0.12
N ILE A 209 -4.08 16.06 -0.30
CA ILE A 209 -2.65 16.33 -0.20
C ILE A 209 -2.11 16.53 -1.61
N ILE A 210 -1.33 17.58 -1.80
CA ILE A 210 -0.69 17.93 -3.07
C ILE A 210 0.82 17.90 -2.85
N ASN A 211 1.52 16.96 -3.49
CA ASN A 211 2.97 16.93 -3.52
C ASN A 211 3.44 17.68 -4.77
N SER A 212 4.16 18.78 -4.57
CA SER A 212 4.68 19.62 -5.64
C SER A 212 6.17 19.91 -5.47
N LEU A 213 6.79 20.40 -6.55
CA LEU A 213 8.10 21.04 -6.53
C LEU A 213 7.94 22.55 -6.54
N ASP A 214 8.53 23.21 -5.56
CA ASP A 214 8.79 24.64 -5.59
C ASP A 214 10.17 24.89 -6.20
N VAL A 215 10.21 25.71 -7.26
CA VAL A 215 11.43 26.08 -7.99
C VAL A 215 11.65 27.59 -8.00
N SER A 216 10.97 28.33 -7.13
CA SER A 216 11.11 29.78 -7.01
C SER A 216 12.45 30.21 -6.38
N GLY A 217 13.04 29.31 -5.57
CA GLY A 217 14.35 29.50 -4.94
C GLY A 217 15.53 29.12 -5.83
N ALA A 218 16.72 29.10 -5.22
CA ALA A 218 17.96 28.71 -5.92
C ALA A 218 18.01 27.22 -6.30
N SER A 219 17.25 26.38 -5.60
CA SER A 219 17.17 24.93 -5.79
C SER A 219 15.71 24.47 -5.70
N ALA A 220 15.39 23.37 -6.37
CA ALA A 220 14.07 22.77 -6.33
C ALA A 220 13.84 22.07 -4.98
N SER A 221 12.72 22.34 -4.33
CA SER A 221 12.34 21.74 -3.04
C SER A 221 10.97 21.09 -3.13
N SER A 222 10.76 19.96 -2.45
CA SER A 222 9.40 19.44 -2.28
C SER A 222 8.57 20.33 -1.36
N TYR A 223 7.33 20.59 -1.78
CA TYR A 223 6.32 21.32 -1.05
C TYR A 223 5.06 20.46 -0.97
N ILE A 224 4.74 19.98 0.24
CA ILE A 224 3.59 19.12 0.49
C ILE A 224 2.49 19.95 1.11
N GLU A 225 1.47 20.27 0.33
CA GLU A 225 0.36 21.09 0.78
C GLU A 225 -0.83 20.22 1.22
N PHE A 226 -1.52 20.63 2.28
CA PHE A 226 -2.70 19.99 2.81
C PHE A 226 -3.90 20.95 2.69
N THR A 227 -4.97 20.47 2.08
CA THR A 227 -6.20 21.24 1.89
C THR A 227 -7.40 20.50 2.44
N ASP A 228 -8.46 21.22 2.79
CA ASP A 228 -9.76 20.60 3.01
C ASP A 228 -10.35 20.05 1.69
N LEU A 229 -11.51 19.40 1.76
CA LEU A 229 -12.24 18.91 0.58
C LEU A 229 -12.86 20.02 -0.28
N LEU A 230 -12.65 21.30 0.04
CA LEU A 230 -13.03 22.45 -0.77
C LEU A 230 -11.82 23.11 -1.44
N GLY A 231 -10.61 22.59 -1.20
CA GLY A 231 -9.37 23.09 -1.76
C GLY A 231 -8.73 24.24 -0.98
N ASN A 232 -9.24 24.58 0.21
CA ASN A 232 -8.64 25.61 1.06
C ASN A 232 -7.40 25.05 1.76
N PRO A 233 -6.20 25.62 1.52
CA PRO A 233 -4.99 25.18 2.19
C PRO A 233 -5.03 25.56 3.67
N PHE A 234 -4.62 24.63 4.54
CA PHE A 234 -4.53 24.87 5.99
C PHE A 234 -3.19 24.47 6.59
N ALA A 235 -2.37 23.70 5.89
CA ALA A 235 -1.02 23.34 6.32
C ALA A 235 -0.12 23.04 5.12
N ALA A 236 1.19 23.11 5.35
CA ALA A 236 2.19 22.64 4.40
C ALA A 236 3.40 22.05 5.14
N VAL A 237 4.11 21.14 4.47
CA VAL A 237 5.39 20.57 4.91
C VAL A 237 6.42 20.79 3.81
N VAL A 238 7.54 21.41 4.18
CA VAL A 238 8.75 21.50 3.37
C VAL A 238 9.82 20.66 4.09
N PRO A 239 10.13 19.43 3.62
CA PRO A 239 10.94 18.49 4.40
C PRO A 239 12.37 18.98 4.61
N GLU A 240 13.00 19.43 3.53
CA GLU A 240 14.35 19.98 3.49
C GLU A 240 14.48 20.90 2.26
N GLU A 241 15.11 22.05 2.46
CA GLU A 241 15.34 23.03 1.39
C GLU A 241 16.34 22.49 0.36
N GLY A 242 16.02 22.62 -0.92
CA GLY A 242 16.83 22.13 -2.03
C GLY A 242 16.82 20.62 -2.24
N GLN A 243 15.94 19.90 -1.55
CA GLN A 243 15.75 18.45 -1.72
C GLN A 243 14.35 18.14 -2.27
N MET A 244 14.30 17.16 -3.17
CA MET A 244 13.07 16.70 -3.81
C MET A 244 12.68 15.31 -3.32
N TYR A 245 11.46 15.17 -2.83
CA TYR A 245 10.85 13.93 -2.37
C TYR A 245 9.64 13.60 -3.26
N PRO A 246 9.86 12.95 -4.42
CA PRO A 246 8.81 12.70 -5.41
C PRO A 246 7.83 11.61 -4.98
N VAL A 247 8.16 10.80 -3.97
CA VAL A 247 7.30 9.71 -3.50
C VAL A 247 6.68 10.08 -2.17
N LEU A 248 5.36 9.94 -2.10
CA LEU A 248 4.54 10.14 -0.92
C LEU A 248 3.73 8.88 -0.65
N LEU A 249 3.90 8.30 0.53
CA LEU A 249 3.26 7.06 0.96
C LEU A 249 2.43 7.30 2.21
N PHE A 250 1.18 6.82 2.22
CA PHE A 250 0.28 6.96 3.36
C PHE A 250 0.00 5.63 4.05
N LEU A 251 -0.07 5.67 5.38
CA LEU A 251 -0.62 4.59 6.19
C LEU A 251 -2.09 4.87 6.49
N ASN A 252 -2.81 3.83 6.92
CA ASN A 252 -4.26 3.88 7.16
C ASN A 252 -4.66 4.86 8.29
N ASP A 253 -3.73 5.17 9.20
CA ASP A 253 -3.95 6.10 10.32
C ASP A 253 -3.71 7.58 9.96
N GLY A 254 -3.43 7.87 8.69
CA GLY A 254 -3.16 9.22 8.19
C GLY A 254 -1.72 9.70 8.39
N SER A 255 -0.84 8.90 9.00
CA SER A 255 0.60 9.14 8.97
C SER A 255 1.16 8.86 7.58
N PHE A 256 2.34 9.41 7.27
CA PHE A 256 2.89 9.35 5.93
C PHE A 256 4.42 9.39 5.92
N ALA A 257 4.98 8.96 4.80
CA ALA A 257 6.40 9.06 4.53
C ALA A 257 6.67 9.78 3.20
N LEU A 258 7.76 10.55 3.18
CA LEU A 258 8.32 11.20 2.01
C LEU A 258 9.63 10.52 1.67
N LEU A 259 9.82 10.19 0.39
CA LEU A 259 11.01 9.49 -0.07
C LEU A 259 11.64 10.18 -1.28
N ASN A 260 12.96 10.22 -1.26
CA ASN A 260 13.79 10.47 -2.43
C ASN A 260 14.63 9.21 -2.72
N ASP A 261 15.70 9.34 -3.51
CA ASP A 261 16.54 8.22 -3.90
C ASP A 261 17.53 7.75 -2.81
N THR A 262 17.58 8.39 -1.64
CA THR A 262 18.51 8.05 -0.55
C THR A 262 17.87 8.09 0.84
N THR A 263 16.71 8.74 0.97
CA THR A 263 16.16 9.14 2.27
C THR A 263 14.67 8.82 2.32
N ILE A 264 14.24 8.30 3.46
CA ILE A 264 12.84 8.20 3.85
C ILE A 264 12.63 9.00 5.14
N ILE A 265 11.66 9.91 5.13
CA ILE A 265 11.28 10.72 6.28
C ILE A 265 9.85 10.38 6.64
N TYR A 266 9.61 10.03 7.90
CA TYR A 266 8.28 9.74 8.41
C TYR A 266 7.71 10.89 9.22
N TYR A 267 6.43 11.15 8.98
CA TYR A 267 5.62 12.13 9.66
C TYR A 267 4.42 11.44 10.29
N ASN A 268 4.13 11.80 11.53
CA ASN A 268 2.87 11.38 12.15
C ASN A 268 1.67 12.10 11.49
N LYS A 269 0.44 11.71 11.85
CA LYS A 269 -0.79 12.34 11.33
C LYS A 269 -0.92 13.85 11.64
N ASN A 270 -0.19 14.35 12.63
CA ASN A 270 -0.13 15.78 12.97
C ASN A 270 0.90 16.54 12.11
N ARG A 271 1.56 15.86 11.16
CA ARG A 271 2.62 16.38 10.27
C ARG A 271 3.91 16.74 11.00
N GLU A 272 4.15 16.11 12.15
CA GLU A 272 5.40 16.25 12.88
C GLU A 272 6.38 15.17 12.39
N LYS A 273 7.57 15.59 11.99
CA LYS A 273 8.66 14.68 11.63
C LYS A 273 9.06 13.87 12.85
N PHE A 274 9.00 12.54 12.75
CA PHE A 274 9.28 11.66 13.88
C PHE A 274 10.62 10.92 13.72
N TRP A 275 10.96 10.46 12.51
CA TRP A 275 12.27 9.89 12.20
C TRP A 275 12.65 10.09 10.73
N GLU A 276 13.94 9.87 10.45
CA GLU A 276 14.52 9.89 9.12
C GLU A 276 15.59 8.79 9.03
N ASN A 277 15.52 7.97 7.99
CA ASN A 277 16.54 6.97 7.69
C ASN A 277 17.18 7.30 6.34
N LYS A 278 18.51 7.16 6.29
CA LYS A 278 19.32 7.37 5.09
C LYS A 278 19.93 6.05 4.63
N TYR A 279 19.99 5.89 3.32
CA TYR A 279 20.51 4.75 2.59
C TYR A 279 21.45 5.24 1.49
N GLU A 280 22.33 4.38 0.99
CA GLU A 280 23.16 4.69 -0.17
C GLU A 280 22.28 4.93 -1.41
N LYS A 281 21.22 4.11 -1.54
CA LYS A 281 20.23 4.24 -2.61
C LYS A 281 18.93 3.52 -2.27
N ILE A 282 17.80 4.13 -2.57
CA ILE A 282 16.46 3.53 -2.53
C ILE A 282 16.03 3.28 -3.97
N TYR A 283 15.68 2.04 -4.28
CA TYR A 283 15.31 1.61 -5.63
C TYR A 283 13.80 1.57 -5.84
N ALA A 284 13.05 1.18 -4.82
CA ALA A 284 11.61 1.04 -4.87
C ALA A 284 11.02 1.12 -3.46
N SER A 285 9.74 1.44 -3.40
CA SER A 285 9.00 1.57 -2.14
C SER A 285 7.52 1.28 -2.33
N GLY A 286 6.83 1.00 -1.22
CA GLY A 286 5.40 0.78 -1.19
C GLY A 286 4.86 0.75 0.24
N VAL A 287 3.56 0.49 0.34
CA VAL A 287 2.86 0.35 1.63
C VAL A 287 2.29 -1.05 1.71
N LEU A 288 2.63 -1.75 2.80
CA LEU A 288 2.22 -3.11 3.08
C LEU A 288 1.20 -3.13 4.22
N SER A 289 0.07 -3.80 4.02
CA SER A 289 -1.03 -3.89 5.01
C SER A 289 -1.59 -2.54 5.51
N GLY A 290 -1.23 -1.43 4.85
CA GLY A 290 -1.62 -0.09 5.23
C GLY A 290 -0.98 0.36 6.55
N LYS A 291 0.03 -0.37 7.04
CA LYS A 291 0.64 -0.18 8.36
C LYS A 291 2.15 -0.07 8.30
N TYR A 292 2.79 -0.65 7.29
CA TYR A 292 4.23 -0.73 7.18
C TYR A 292 4.69 -0.10 5.86
N PHE A 293 5.85 0.54 5.90
CA PHE A 293 6.57 0.87 4.68
C PHE A 293 7.41 -0.32 4.28
N ILE A 294 7.43 -0.64 2.99
CA ILE A 294 8.37 -1.59 2.42
C ILE A 294 9.27 -0.82 1.46
N ILE A 295 10.60 -0.98 1.61
CA ILE A 295 11.58 -0.34 0.72
C ILE A 295 12.61 -1.36 0.25
N ALA A 296 13.05 -1.22 -0.99
CA ALA A 296 14.23 -1.89 -1.51
C ALA A 296 15.37 -0.87 -1.56
N ALA A 297 16.39 -1.07 -0.73
CA ALA A 297 17.47 -0.11 -0.57
C ALA A 297 18.83 -0.79 -0.47
N LYS A 298 19.87 -0.04 -0.84
CA LYS A 298 21.26 -0.40 -0.61
C LYS A 298 21.76 0.34 0.63
N ASN A 299 22.25 -0.41 1.61
CA ASN A 299 22.68 0.14 2.90
C ASN A 299 24.22 0.14 3.07
N ASP A 300 24.94 -0.82 2.47
CA ASP A 300 26.41 -0.94 2.58
C ASP A 300 27.11 -1.00 1.22
N SER A 301 28.08 -0.10 1.04
CA SER A 301 28.95 0.02 -0.13
C SER A 301 29.86 -1.19 -0.39
N SER A 302 30.11 -2.04 0.62
CA SER A 302 31.05 -3.15 0.52
C SER A 302 30.58 -4.30 -0.39
N ARG A 303 29.27 -4.42 -0.62
CA ARG A 303 28.66 -5.49 -1.42
C ARG A 303 27.88 -4.91 -2.59
N SER A 304 28.58 -4.64 -3.70
CA SER A 304 28.06 -3.90 -4.85
C SER A 304 26.79 -4.49 -5.47
N ASN A 305 26.56 -5.80 -5.32
CA ASN A 305 25.51 -6.53 -6.02
C ASN A 305 24.33 -6.95 -5.13
N LEU A 306 24.25 -6.49 -3.88
CA LEU A 306 23.15 -6.85 -2.99
C LEU A 306 22.17 -5.69 -2.78
N THR A 307 20.89 -6.01 -2.72
CA THR A 307 19.83 -5.09 -2.32
C THR A 307 19.13 -5.67 -1.09
N ASP A 308 18.90 -4.82 -0.09
CA ASP A 308 18.14 -5.18 1.10
C ASP A 308 16.69 -4.72 0.93
N ILE A 309 15.74 -5.58 1.29
CA ILE A 309 14.33 -5.25 1.42
C ILE A 309 14.02 -5.07 2.90
N PHE A 310 13.57 -3.89 3.27
CA PHE A 310 13.22 -3.55 4.65
C PHE A 310 11.71 -3.42 4.79
N ILE A 311 11.16 -4.01 5.85
CA ILE A 311 9.83 -3.67 6.35
C ILE A 311 10.02 -2.77 7.56
N ILE A 312 9.53 -1.54 7.46
CA ILE A 312 9.74 -0.48 8.45
C ILE A 312 8.40 -0.13 9.08
N ASN A 313 8.35 -0.12 10.41
CA ASN A 313 7.16 0.30 11.15
C ASN A 313 7.14 1.82 11.41
N GLN A 314 6.05 2.29 12.02
CA GLN A 314 5.85 3.70 12.36
C GLN A 314 6.88 4.28 13.35
N ASN A 315 7.58 3.44 14.10
CA ASN A 315 8.65 3.85 15.02
C ASN A 315 10.01 3.96 14.33
N GLY A 316 10.10 3.62 13.05
CA GLY A 316 11.36 3.63 12.28
C GLY A 316 12.17 2.35 12.48
N ASN A 317 11.62 1.36 13.18
CA ASN A 317 12.29 0.08 13.38
C ASN A 317 12.15 -0.77 12.11
N GLU A 318 13.27 -1.29 11.65
CA GLU A 318 13.33 -2.38 10.68
C GLU A 318 12.83 -3.64 11.39
N LEU A 319 11.62 -4.07 11.05
CA LEU A 319 11.03 -5.29 11.60
C LEU A 319 11.70 -6.53 11.02
N GLU A 320 12.00 -6.46 9.72
CA GLU A 320 12.46 -7.57 8.90
C GLU A 320 13.40 -7.04 7.82
N LYS A 321 14.37 -7.88 7.45
CA LYS A 321 15.32 -7.61 6.37
C LYS A 321 15.54 -8.86 5.52
N LEU A 322 15.26 -8.74 4.22
CA LEU A 322 15.60 -9.76 3.23
C LEU A 322 16.68 -9.22 2.29
N THR A 323 17.82 -9.89 2.20
CA THR A 323 18.87 -9.54 1.25
C THR A 323 18.73 -10.36 -0.02
N ILE A 324 18.71 -9.70 -1.18
CA ILE A 324 18.63 -10.36 -2.49
C ILE A 324 19.81 -9.97 -3.37
N GLU A 325 20.15 -10.84 -4.32
CA GLU A 325 21.14 -10.53 -5.35
C GLU A 325 20.52 -9.69 -6.48
N GLY A 326 21.28 -8.70 -6.92
CA GLY A 326 20.90 -7.79 -7.99
C GLY A 326 20.10 -6.59 -7.51
N GLN A 327 19.81 -5.70 -8.46
CA GLN A 327 19.03 -4.48 -8.23
C GLN A 327 17.53 -4.79 -8.31
N VAL A 328 16.77 -4.28 -7.35
CA VAL A 328 15.30 -4.23 -7.44
C VAL A 328 14.89 -3.12 -8.39
N TYR A 329 13.92 -3.42 -9.26
CA TYR A 329 13.36 -2.44 -10.20
C TYR A 329 12.05 -1.86 -9.71
N ASN A 330 11.21 -2.68 -9.06
CA ASN A 330 9.97 -2.22 -8.49
C ASN A 330 9.52 -3.14 -7.35
N ILE A 331 8.81 -2.52 -6.42
CA ILE A 331 7.96 -3.19 -5.43
C ILE A 331 6.53 -2.88 -5.84
N PHE A 332 5.70 -3.90 -5.87
CA PHE A 332 4.26 -3.78 -6.01
C PHE A 332 3.62 -4.21 -4.69
N ALA A 333 3.10 -3.24 -3.95
CA ALA A 333 2.41 -3.46 -2.68
C ALA A 333 1.16 -2.59 -2.67
N VAL A 334 0.02 -3.21 -2.37
CA VAL A 334 -1.26 -2.51 -2.25
C VAL A 334 -1.58 -2.42 -0.76
N PRO A 335 -1.91 -1.24 -0.21
CA PRO A 335 -2.14 -1.07 1.24
C PRO A 335 -3.16 -2.02 1.84
N ARG A 336 -4.12 -2.52 1.07
CA ARG A 336 -5.18 -3.42 1.55
C ARG A 336 -4.76 -4.88 1.63
N TYR A 337 -3.61 -5.24 1.05
CA TYR A 337 -3.10 -6.59 1.07
C TYR A 337 -1.83 -6.66 1.92
N ASP A 338 -1.65 -7.82 2.51
CA ASP A 338 -0.49 -8.20 3.29
C ASP A 338 0.65 -8.73 2.41
N ILE A 339 0.53 -8.68 1.08
CA ILE A 339 1.54 -9.21 0.15
C ILE A 339 2.15 -8.07 -0.68
N ALA A 340 3.46 -8.11 -0.84
CA ALA A 340 4.24 -7.34 -1.79
C ALA A 340 4.93 -8.27 -2.80
N ALA A 341 5.00 -7.84 -4.06
CA ALA A 341 5.76 -8.50 -5.11
C ALA A 341 6.97 -7.64 -5.49
N ILE A 342 8.15 -8.24 -5.57
CA ILE A 342 9.43 -7.57 -5.80
C ILE A 342 10.03 -8.10 -7.07
N ASN A 343 10.30 -7.20 -8.02
CA ASN A 343 10.85 -7.56 -9.32
C ASN A 343 12.31 -7.09 -9.42
N ASN A 344 13.22 -8.02 -9.69
CA ASN A 344 14.65 -7.77 -9.90
C ASN A 344 15.11 -8.03 -11.36
N LYS A 345 14.16 -8.05 -12.32
CA LYS A 345 14.26 -8.50 -13.73
C LYS A 345 14.43 -10.00 -13.96
N ARG A 346 14.98 -10.74 -13.00
CA ARG A 346 15.21 -12.19 -13.16
C ARG A 346 14.04 -13.00 -12.65
N GLU A 347 13.45 -12.55 -11.56
CA GLU A 347 12.37 -13.21 -10.85
C GLU A 347 11.44 -12.20 -10.18
N ILE A 348 10.31 -12.72 -9.70
CA ILE A 348 9.36 -12.00 -8.84
C ILE A 348 9.35 -12.70 -7.50
N ILE A 349 9.72 -11.97 -6.44
CA ILE A 349 9.75 -12.45 -5.06
C ILE A 349 8.49 -11.93 -4.36
N PHE A 350 7.73 -12.82 -3.72
CA PHE A 350 6.59 -12.44 -2.90
C PHE A 350 7.00 -12.37 -1.44
N ILE A 351 6.73 -11.24 -0.80
CA ILE A 351 6.83 -11.05 0.65
C ILE A 351 5.42 -10.89 1.17
N ASN A 352 5.09 -11.48 2.32
CA ASN A 352 3.90 -11.08 3.04
C ASN A 352 4.22 -10.66 4.48
N SER A 353 3.49 -9.64 4.97
CA SER A 353 3.50 -9.22 6.36
C SER A 353 2.63 -10.14 7.17
#